data_AF-A0AAD5Q211-F1
#
_entry.id   AF-A0AAD5Q211-F1
#
_cell.length_a   1.000
_cell.length_b   1.000
_cell.length_c   1.000
_cell.angle_alpha   90.00
_cell.angle_beta   90.00
_cell.angle_gamma   90.00
#
_symmetry.space_group_name_H-M   'P 1'
#
loop_
_entity.id
_entity.type
_entity.pdbx_description
1 polymer ?
#
loop_
_entity_poly.entity_id
_entity_poly.type
_entity_poly.pdbx_seq_one_letter_code
_entity_poly.pdbx_strand_id
1 'polypeptide(L)'
;MATRLTVPSAGALPPQDIQDRVGAAFLIDGFLYALLAGGALVQLVRNCCRYRQWTVQKMVHFLMFLATLVRAVFLVLVGLDWCDVLTGEIKTPTCSPAERDLFYMLDQTPIVFFVALYALLVQFWAEVYYNAVDRLSTLQDTIKPAIRLGIALVFAVQIAFWVLLATKWQHEPRDDDDRL
;
A
#
# COMPACT_ATOMS: atom_id res chain seq x y z
N MET A 1 38.92 10.64 26.85
CA MET A 1 38.32 11.59 25.89
C MET A 1 36.91 11.08 25.60
N ALA A 2 35.92 11.53 26.37
CA ALA A 2 34.56 11.01 26.28
C ALA A 2 33.79 11.79 25.21
N THR A 3 33.46 11.12 24.12
CA THR A 3 32.58 11.65 23.06
C THR A 3 31.20 11.86 23.66
N ARG A 4 30.83 13.12 23.96
CA ARG A 4 29.44 13.47 24.27
C ARG A 4 28.62 13.22 23.02
N LEU A 5 27.83 12.15 23.03
CA LEU A 5 26.66 12.01 22.17
C LEU A 5 25.68 13.11 22.61
N THR A 6 25.70 14.23 21.90
CA THR A 6 24.63 15.23 21.99
C THR A 6 23.37 14.57 21.46
N VAL A 7 22.51 14.13 22.36
CA VAL A 7 21.13 13.76 22.04
C VAL A 7 20.49 15.00 21.41
N PRO A 8 19.97 14.93 20.17
CA PRO A 8 19.30 16.06 19.54
C PRO A 8 18.13 16.51 20.44
N SER A 9 18.01 17.82 20.66
CA SER A 9 16.84 18.39 21.33
C SER A 9 15.58 17.94 20.59
N ALA A 10 14.57 17.46 21.32
CA ALA A 10 13.25 17.18 20.78
C ALA A 10 12.75 18.44 20.03
N GLY A 11 12.72 18.37 18.70
CA GLY A 11 12.34 19.48 17.81
C GLY A 11 13.41 19.94 16.82
N ALA A 12 14.64 19.42 16.85
CA ALA A 12 15.64 19.71 15.81
C ALA A 12 15.35 18.87 14.54
N LEU A 13 15.26 19.53 13.38
CA LEU A 13 15.13 18.86 12.09
C LEU A 13 16.32 17.91 11.86
N PRO A 14 16.10 16.76 11.21
CA PRO A 14 17.19 15.86 10.85
C PRO A 14 18.18 16.59 9.93
N PRO A 15 19.50 16.36 10.09
CA PRO A 15 20.52 16.84 9.15
C PRO A 15 20.16 16.51 7.69
N GLN A 16 20.48 17.41 6.75
CA GLN A 16 20.16 17.23 5.32
C GLN A 16 20.78 15.95 4.76
N ASP A 17 21.99 15.57 5.20
CA ASP A 17 22.64 14.34 4.75
C ASP A 17 21.87 13.07 5.16
N ILE A 18 21.11 13.11 6.26
CA ILE A 18 20.22 12.02 6.66
C ILE A 18 18.99 11.98 5.76
N GLN A 19 18.37 13.13 5.50
CA GLN A 19 17.19 13.23 4.63
C GLN A 19 17.52 12.73 3.22
N ASP A 20 18.67 13.13 2.66
CA ASP A 20 19.15 12.67 1.35
C ASP A 20 19.34 11.15 1.28
N ARG A 21 19.93 10.56 2.33
CA ARG A 21 20.14 9.10 2.41
C ARG A 21 18.82 8.33 2.52
N VAL A 22 17.88 8.84 3.31
CA VAL A 22 16.56 8.24 3.47
C VAL A 22 15.77 8.35 2.16
N GLY A 23 15.79 9.52 1.51
CA GLY A 23 15.17 9.72 0.20
C GLY A 23 15.74 8.76 -0.85
N ALA A 24 17.07 8.61 -0.90
CA ALA A 24 17.72 7.65 -1.79
C ALA A 24 17.28 6.20 -1.52
N ALA A 25 17.13 5.79 -0.25
CA ALA A 25 16.63 4.46 0.09
C ALA A 25 15.21 4.22 -0.45
N PHE A 26 14.31 5.20 -0.27
CA PHE A 26 12.95 5.13 -0.82
C PHE A 26 12.94 5.06 -2.36
N LEU A 27 13.80 5.81 -3.05
CA LEU A 27 13.92 5.75 -4.51
C LEU A 27 14.43 4.38 -4.99
N ILE A 28 15.41 3.80 -4.29
CA ILE A 28 15.93 2.46 -4.60
C ILE A 28 14.83 1.41 -4.41
N ASP A 29 14.11 1.46 -3.29
CA ASP A 29 12.98 0.54 -3.04
C ASP A 29 11.88 0.73 -4.08
N GLY A 30 11.54 1.97 -4.43
CA GLY A 30 10.58 2.30 -5.48
C GLY A 30 10.96 1.68 -6.83
N PHE A 31 12.24 1.75 -7.20
CA PHE A 31 12.76 1.10 -8.40
C PHE A 31 12.65 -0.43 -8.33
N LEU A 32 12.99 -1.05 -7.21
CA LEU A 32 12.85 -2.51 -7.03
C LEU A 32 11.39 -2.95 -7.14
N TYR A 33 10.46 -2.22 -6.52
CA TYR A 33 9.03 -2.48 -6.66
C TYR A 33 8.52 -2.28 -8.09
N ALA A 34 9.06 -1.31 -8.84
CA ALA A 34 8.73 -1.14 -10.26
C ALA A 34 9.18 -2.33 -11.12
N LEU A 35 10.35 -2.92 -10.83
CA LEU A 35 10.78 -4.15 -11.49
C LEU A 35 9.86 -5.33 -11.18
N LEU A 36 9.43 -5.47 -9.92
CA LEU A 36 8.45 -6.49 -9.53
C LEU A 36 7.10 -6.29 -10.22
N ALA A 37 6.64 -5.04 -10.34
CA ALA A 37 5.43 -4.69 -11.09
C ALA A 37 5.56 -5.08 -12.57
N GLY A 38 6.70 -4.77 -13.20
CA GLY A 38 7.00 -5.20 -14.57
C GLY A 38 6.94 -6.72 -14.73
N GLY A 39 7.56 -7.47 -13.80
CA GLY A 39 7.50 -8.93 -13.78
C GLY A 39 6.06 -9.46 -13.65
N ALA A 40 5.29 -8.93 -12.70
CA ALA A 40 3.89 -9.30 -12.50
C ALA A 40 3.02 -9.01 -13.73
N LEU A 41 3.24 -7.87 -14.40
CA LEU A 41 2.56 -7.49 -15.62
C LEU A 41 2.86 -8.44 -16.77
N VAL A 42 4.13 -8.80 -16.99
CA VAL A 42 4.53 -9.78 -18.01
C VAL A 42 3.81 -11.11 -17.78
N GLN A 43 3.77 -11.56 -16.54
CA GLN A 43 3.08 -12.81 -16.17
C GLN A 43 1.57 -12.72 -16.35
N LEU A 44 0.96 -11.58 -16.02
CA LEU A 44 -0.46 -11.32 -16.25
C LEU A 44 -0.78 -11.35 -17.75
N VAL A 45 -0.03 -10.62 -18.57
CA VAL A 45 -0.20 -10.57 -20.03
C VAL A 45 -0.06 -11.97 -20.61
N ARG A 46 1.00 -12.71 -20.24
CA ARG A 46 1.21 -14.09 -20.68
C ARG A 46 0.01 -15.00 -20.37
N ASN A 47 -0.54 -14.88 -19.17
CA ASN A 47 -1.70 -15.66 -18.74
C ASN A 47 -2.99 -15.23 -19.45
N CYS A 48 -3.18 -13.93 -19.71
CA CYS A 48 -4.32 -13.42 -20.45
C CYS A 48 -4.31 -13.86 -21.92
N CYS A 49 -3.12 -13.95 -22.53
CA CYS A 49 -2.95 -14.40 -23.91
C CYS A 49 -3.19 -15.91 -24.11
N ARG A 50 -3.19 -16.74 -23.06
CA ARG A 50 -3.36 -18.22 -23.15
C ARG A 50 -4.67 -18.69 -22.49
N TYR A 51 -5.70 -18.92 -23.32
CA TYR A 51 -7.03 -19.50 -23.02
C TYR A 51 -7.97 -18.75 -22.03
N ARG A 52 -9.28 -19.04 -22.18
CA ARG A 52 -10.40 -18.07 -22.21
C ARG A 52 -11.23 -17.89 -20.92
N GLN A 53 -10.76 -18.29 -19.74
CA GLN A 53 -11.50 -18.05 -18.47
C GLN A 53 -10.65 -17.29 -17.44
N TRP A 54 -11.30 -16.51 -16.58
CA TRP A 54 -10.63 -15.73 -15.53
C TRP A 54 -10.30 -16.66 -14.34
N THR A 55 -9.01 -16.93 -14.13
CA THR A 55 -8.53 -17.85 -13.08
C THR A 55 -8.00 -17.10 -11.87
N VAL A 56 -7.91 -17.78 -10.72
CA VAL A 56 -7.28 -17.23 -9.51
C VAL A 56 -5.85 -16.76 -9.78
N GLN A 57 -5.12 -17.48 -10.64
CA GLN A 57 -3.78 -17.07 -11.05
C GLN A 57 -3.75 -15.71 -11.76
N LYS A 58 -4.75 -15.39 -12.60
CA LYS A 58 -4.87 -14.06 -13.25
C LYS A 58 -5.18 -12.98 -12.20
N MET A 59 -6.05 -13.27 -11.24
CA MET A 59 -6.35 -12.35 -10.13
C MET A 59 -5.12 -12.05 -9.28
N VAL A 60 -4.34 -13.08 -8.95
CA VAL A 60 -3.11 -12.94 -8.15
C VAL A 60 -2.09 -12.05 -8.88
N HIS A 61 -1.81 -12.29 -10.17
CA HIS A 61 -0.84 -11.45 -10.91
C HIS A 61 -1.36 -10.04 -11.15
N PHE A 62 -2.67 -9.87 -11.33
CA PHE A 62 -3.29 -8.55 -11.43
C PHE A 62 -3.15 -7.75 -10.12
N LEU A 63 -3.50 -8.34 -8.98
CA LEU A 63 -3.34 -7.68 -7.69
C LEU A 63 -1.88 -7.46 -7.32
N MET A 64 -0.99 -8.40 -7.67
CA MET A 64 0.46 -8.23 -7.48
C MET A 64 0.98 -7.05 -8.29
N PHE A 65 0.58 -6.93 -9.56
CA PHE A 65 0.92 -5.78 -10.39
C PHE A 65 0.42 -4.47 -9.78
N LEU A 66 -0.85 -4.39 -9.36
CA LEU A 66 -1.39 -3.18 -8.73
C LEU A 66 -0.70 -2.84 -7.40
N ALA A 67 -0.50 -3.83 -6.52
CA ALA A 67 0.15 -3.62 -5.22
C ALA A 67 1.58 -3.09 -5.39
N THR A 68 2.36 -3.73 -6.25
CA THR A 68 3.75 -3.34 -6.50
C THR A 68 3.86 -2.02 -7.25
N LEU A 69 2.96 -1.74 -8.20
CA LEU A 69 2.93 -0.46 -8.91
C LEU A 69 2.58 0.70 -7.96
N VAL A 70 1.50 0.57 -7.18
CA VAL A 70 1.10 1.62 -6.23
C VAL A 70 2.20 1.84 -5.19
N ARG A 71 2.82 0.75 -4.69
CA ARG A 71 3.94 0.87 -3.75
C ARG A 71 5.15 1.56 -4.38
N ALA A 72 5.49 1.22 -5.62
CA ALA A 72 6.58 1.88 -6.34
C ALA A 72 6.32 3.39 -6.49
N VAL A 73 5.12 3.77 -6.92
CA VAL A 73 4.72 5.18 -7.06
C VAL A 73 4.81 5.90 -5.72
N PHE A 74 4.23 5.34 -4.66
CA PHE A 74 4.27 5.94 -3.33
C PHE A 74 5.71 6.15 -2.83
N LEU A 75 6.57 5.12 -2.93
CA LEU A 75 7.96 5.21 -2.49
C LEU A 75 8.77 6.24 -3.29
N VAL A 76 8.51 6.37 -4.59
CA VAL A 76 9.14 7.43 -5.41
C VAL A 76 8.69 8.80 -4.94
N LEU A 77 7.40 9.01 -4.68
CA LEU A 77 6.90 10.31 -4.19
C LEU A 77 7.49 10.67 -2.83
N VAL A 78 7.58 9.71 -1.90
CA VAL A 78 8.26 9.91 -0.60
C VAL A 78 9.75 10.19 -0.78
N GLY A 79 10.42 9.47 -1.67
CA GLY A 79 11.84 9.66 -1.98
C GLY A 79 12.17 11.02 -2.60
N LEU A 80 11.18 11.68 -3.21
CA LEU A 80 11.25 13.05 -3.73
C LEU A 80 10.78 14.12 -2.72
N ASP A 81 10.68 13.75 -1.44
CA ASP A 81 10.28 14.63 -0.33
C ASP A 81 8.88 15.24 -0.46
N TRP A 82 7.90 14.43 -0.92
CA TRP A 82 6.51 14.87 -0.98
C TRP A 82 6.01 15.34 0.40
N CYS A 83 5.56 16.60 0.48
CA CYS A 83 5.03 17.23 1.68
C CYS A 83 6.03 17.31 2.86
N ASP A 84 7.33 17.51 2.56
CA ASP A 84 8.42 17.58 3.55
C ASP A 84 8.48 16.37 4.49
N VAL A 85 7.99 15.21 4.04
CA VAL A 85 7.81 14.02 4.89
C VAL A 85 9.14 13.48 5.42
N LEU A 86 10.26 13.75 4.74
CA LEU A 86 11.59 13.33 5.19
C LEU A 86 12.05 14.11 6.44
N THR A 87 11.37 15.20 6.77
CA THR A 87 11.62 15.94 8.02
C THR A 87 11.08 15.23 9.27
N GLY A 88 10.28 14.18 9.09
CA GLY A 88 9.68 13.37 10.16
C GLY A 88 8.28 13.82 10.58
N GLU A 89 7.81 14.96 10.09
CA GLU A 89 6.46 15.47 10.34
C GLU A 89 5.82 15.95 9.02
N ILE A 90 4.55 15.62 8.80
CA ILE A 90 3.79 16.16 7.67
C ILE A 90 3.35 17.57 8.07
N LYS A 91 4.06 18.57 7.58
CA LYS A 91 3.80 19.97 7.93
C LYS A 91 2.48 20.44 7.33
N THR A 92 1.63 21.00 8.18
CA THR A 92 0.33 21.50 7.79
C THR A 92 0.35 22.60 6.72
N PRO A 93 1.31 23.56 6.69
CA PRO A 93 1.31 24.63 5.68
C PRO A 93 1.78 24.17 4.30
N THR A 94 2.62 23.13 4.21
CA THR A 94 3.16 22.66 2.91
C THR A 94 2.20 21.73 2.18
N CYS A 95 1.34 21.00 2.91
CA CYS A 95 0.53 19.91 2.37
C CYS A 95 -0.97 20.16 2.56
N SER A 96 -1.73 20.20 1.47
CA SER A 96 -3.18 20.36 1.53
C SER A 96 -3.87 19.12 2.16
N PRO A 97 -5.08 19.26 2.74
CA PRO A 97 -5.81 18.12 3.30
C PRO A 97 -5.99 16.96 2.32
N ALA A 98 -6.27 17.26 1.04
CA ALA A 98 -6.44 16.26 0.00
C ALA A 98 -5.14 15.50 -0.32
N GLU A 99 -3.98 16.18 -0.30
CA GLU A 99 -2.68 15.52 -0.47
C GLU A 99 -2.35 14.61 0.71
N ARG A 100 -2.70 14.99 1.94
CA ARG A 100 -2.53 14.14 3.12
C ARG A 100 -3.42 12.90 3.05
N ASP A 101 -4.68 13.06 2.66
CA ASP A 101 -5.59 11.93 2.45
C ASP A 101 -5.04 10.97 1.39
N LEU A 102 -4.57 11.52 0.27
CA LEU A 102 -3.95 10.74 -0.80
C LEU A 102 -2.67 10.04 -0.32
N PHE A 103 -1.84 10.71 0.49
CA PHE A 103 -0.64 10.14 1.07
C PHE A 103 -0.97 8.88 1.90
N TYR A 104 -1.92 8.99 2.82
CA TYR A 104 -2.34 7.84 3.65
C TYR A 104 -3.01 6.73 2.84
N MET A 105 -3.82 7.09 1.84
CA MET A 105 -4.43 6.11 0.94
C MET A 105 -3.38 5.37 0.12
N LEU A 106 -2.40 6.06 -0.46
CA LEU A 106 -1.34 5.46 -1.26
C LEU A 106 -0.38 4.59 -0.44
N ASP A 107 -0.10 4.96 0.82
CA ASP A 107 0.71 4.13 1.72
C ASP A 107 0.00 2.81 2.09
N GLN A 108 -1.30 2.88 2.39
CA GLN A 108 -2.06 1.73 2.91
C GLN A 108 -2.64 0.83 1.81
N THR A 109 -2.91 1.35 0.61
CA THR A 109 -3.50 0.59 -0.50
C THR A 109 -2.71 -0.67 -0.87
N PRO A 110 -1.36 -0.63 -1.03
CA PRO A 110 -0.57 -1.83 -1.29
C PRO A 110 -0.76 -2.91 -0.23
N ILE A 111 -0.89 -2.54 1.04
CA ILE A 111 -1.06 -3.48 2.16
C ILE A 111 -2.37 -4.26 2.00
N VAL A 112 -3.47 -3.57 1.69
CA VAL A 112 -4.76 -4.23 1.48
C VAL A 112 -4.75 -5.11 0.24
N PHE A 113 -4.07 -4.70 -0.83
CA PHE A 113 -3.87 -5.56 -1.99
C PHE A 113 -3.03 -6.80 -1.67
N PHE A 114 -2.00 -6.69 -0.84
CA PHE A 114 -1.24 -7.86 -0.37
C PHE A 114 -2.09 -8.82 0.46
N VAL A 115 -2.93 -8.32 1.37
CA VAL A 115 -3.87 -9.17 2.13
C VAL A 115 -4.79 -9.93 1.18
N ALA A 116 -5.38 -9.25 0.19
CA ALA A 116 -6.23 -9.88 -0.81
C ALA A 116 -5.47 -10.92 -1.65
N LEU A 117 -4.22 -10.62 -2.03
CA LEU A 117 -3.35 -11.53 -2.76
C LEU A 117 -3.08 -12.80 -1.96
N TYR A 118 -2.71 -12.70 -0.68
CA TYR A 118 -2.48 -13.87 0.17
C TYR A 118 -3.75 -14.68 0.41
N ALA A 119 -4.90 -14.02 0.57
CA ALA A 119 -6.20 -14.71 0.65
C ALA A 119 -6.52 -15.48 -0.64
N LEU A 120 -6.25 -14.90 -1.82
CA LEU A 120 -6.39 -15.60 -3.10
C LEU A 120 -5.37 -16.71 -3.29
N LEU A 121 -4.15 -16.56 -2.77
CA LEU A 121 -3.16 -17.63 -2.75
C LEU A 121 -3.65 -18.83 -1.92
N VAL A 122 -4.25 -18.57 -0.75
CA VAL A 122 -4.93 -19.60 0.05
C VAL A 122 -6.08 -20.22 -0.75
N GLN A 123 -6.89 -19.42 -1.46
CA GLN A 123 -7.95 -19.95 -2.32
C GLN A 123 -7.39 -20.85 -3.43
N PHE A 124 -6.27 -20.50 -4.04
CA PHE A 124 -5.60 -21.33 -5.04
C PHE A 124 -5.15 -22.67 -4.46
N TRP A 125 -4.52 -22.67 -3.29
CA TRP A 125 -4.14 -23.91 -2.61
C TRP A 125 -5.35 -24.75 -2.18
N ALA A 126 -6.43 -24.10 -1.76
CA ALA A 126 -7.69 -24.78 -1.51
C ALA A 126 -8.25 -25.43 -2.77
N GLU A 127 -8.17 -24.77 -3.94
CA GLU A 127 -8.55 -25.39 -5.22
C GLU A 127 -7.74 -26.66 -5.49
N VAL A 128 -6.42 -26.64 -5.31
CA VAL A 128 -5.58 -27.84 -5.49
C VAL A 128 -6.00 -28.96 -4.52
N TYR A 129 -6.15 -28.64 -3.23
CA TYR A 129 -6.50 -29.62 -2.20
C TYR A 129 -7.89 -30.25 -2.43
N TYR A 130 -8.92 -29.43 -2.59
CA TYR A 130 -10.31 -29.92 -2.72
C TYR A 130 -10.56 -30.66 -4.05
N ASN A 131 -9.79 -30.36 -5.11
CA ASN A 131 -9.78 -31.19 -6.32
C ASN A 131 -9.13 -32.55 -6.05
N ALA A 132 -8.04 -32.61 -5.28
CA ALA A 132 -7.36 -33.86 -4.98
C ALA A 132 -8.19 -34.81 -4.10
N VAL A 133 -9.05 -34.28 -3.24
CA VAL A 133 -9.93 -35.08 -2.35
C VAL A 133 -11.37 -35.22 -2.87
N ASP A 134 -11.65 -34.78 -4.10
CA ASP A 134 -12.98 -34.84 -4.75
C ASP A 134 -14.12 -34.20 -3.92
N ARG A 135 -13.85 -33.04 -3.31
CA ARG A 135 -14.81 -32.30 -2.46
C ARG A 135 -15.12 -30.92 -3.05
N LEU A 136 -15.41 -30.90 -4.34
CA LEU A 136 -15.61 -29.68 -5.12
C LEU A 136 -16.84 -28.86 -4.66
N SER A 137 -17.89 -29.50 -4.14
CA SER A 137 -19.06 -28.81 -3.59
C SER A 137 -18.70 -27.92 -2.41
N THR A 138 -17.96 -28.44 -1.43
CA THR A 138 -17.48 -27.66 -0.28
C THR A 138 -16.62 -26.46 -0.72
N LEU A 139 -15.78 -26.65 -1.73
CA LEU A 139 -14.96 -25.58 -2.29
C LEU A 139 -15.80 -24.45 -2.93
N GLN A 140 -16.80 -24.81 -3.75
CA GLN A 140 -17.64 -23.85 -4.47
C GLN A 140 -18.64 -23.15 -3.55
N ASP A 141 -19.28 -23.90 -2.65
CA ASP A 141 -20.43 -23.43 -1.88
C ASP A 141 -20.01 -22.79 -0.54
N THR A 142 -18.85 -23.15 0.00
CA THR A 142 -18.39 -22.66 1.31
C THR A 142 -17.08 -21.87 1.22
N ILE A 143 -16.02 -22.48 0.69
CA ILE A 143 -14.67 -21.93 0.83
C ILE A 143 -14.46 -20.67 -0.03
N LYS A 144 -14.78 -20.70 -1.32
CA LYS A 144 -14.63 -19.53 -2.20
C LYS A 144 -15.49 -18.34 -1.75
N PRO A 145 -16.78 -18.51 -1.39
CA PRO A 145 -17.58 -17.43 -0.85
C PRO A 145 -17.01 -16.85 0.45
N ALA A 146 -16.57 -17.71 1.38
CA ALA A 146 -16.00 -17.26 2.66
C ALA A 146 -14.72 -16.42 2.46
N ILE A 147 -13.80 -16.86 1.59
CA ILE A 147 -12.58 -16.10 1.28
C ILE A 147 -12.93 -14.75 0.62
N ARG A 148 -13.83 -14.75 -0.37
CA ARG A 148 -14.25 -13.51 -1.04
C ARG A 148 -14.94 -12.54 -0.09
N LEU A 149 -15.77 -13.04 0.83
CA LEU A 149 -16.39 -12.25 1.88
C LEU A 149 -15.34 -11.67 2.82
N GLY A 150 -14.36 -12.46 3.25
CA GLY A 150 -13.25 -11.99 4.09
C GLY A 150 -12.46 -10.85 3.42
N ILE A 151 -12.14 -11.00 2.12
CA ILE A 151 -11.51 -9.93 1.34
C ILE A 151 -12.41 -8.68 1.33
N ALA A 152 -13.69 -8.83 0.99
CA ALA A 152 -14.64 -7.71 0.93
C ALA A 152 -14.75 -6.96 2.29
N LEU A 153 -14.74 -7.69 3.41
CA LEU A 153 -14.78 -7.10 4.74
C LEU A 153 -13.51 -6.30 5.06
N VAL A 154 -12.32 -6.81 4.72
CA VAL A 154 -11.07 -6.07 4.90
C VAL A 154 -11.10 -4.75 4.11
N PHE A 155 -11.56 -4.78 2.86
CA PHE A 155 -11.73 -3.57 2.06
C PHE A 155 -12.74 -2.60 2.66
N ALA A 156 -13.89 -3.10 3.13
CA ALA A 156 -14.92 -2.27 3.74
C ALA A 156 -14.41 -1.56 5.01
N VAL A 157 -13.70 -2.29 5.86
CA VAL A 157 -13.05 -1.74 7.06
C VAL A 157 -11.99 -0.71 6.69
N GLN A 158 -11.15 -0.99 5.69
CA GLN A 158 -10.14 -0.04 5.24
C GLN A 158 -10.75 1.26 4.71
N ILE A 159 -11.80 1.16 3.89
CA ILE A 159 -12.52 2.32 3.36
C ILE A 159 -13.14 3.12 4.50
N ALA A 160 -13.71 2.46 5.50
CA ALA A 160 -14.25 3.13 6.69
C ALA A 160 -13.15 3.93 7.42
N PHE A 161 -11.96 3.36 7.61
CA PHE A 161 -10.83 4.09 8.21
C PHE A 161 -10.43 5.33 7.41
N TRP A 162 -10.39 5.25 6.07
CA TRP A 162 -10.08 6.40 5.23
C TRP A 162 -11.14 7.50 5.34
N VAL A 163 -12.43 7.14 5.36
CA VAL A 163 -13.52 8.11 5.54
C VAL A 163 -13.43 8.80 6.90
N LEU A 164 -13.14 8.05 7.97
CA LEU A 164 -12.97 8.61 9.31
C LEU A 164 -11.78 9.57 9.39
N LEU A 165 -10.66 9.22 8.74
CA LEU A 165 -9.46 10.06 8.69
C LEU A 165 -9.71 11.36 7.92
N ALA A 166 -10.30 11.27 6.72
CA ALA A 166 -10.66 12.43 5.91
C ALA A 166 -11.63 13.36 6.64
N THR A 167 -12.60 12.78 7.37
CA THR A 167 -13.54 13.57 8.19
C THR A 167 -12.79 14.34 9.27
N LYS A 168 -11.81 13.72 9.95
CA LYS A 168 -11.02 14.40 10.98
C LYS A 168 -10.29 15.63 10.43
N TRP A 169 -9.67 15.53 9.24
CA TRP A 169 -8.91 16.64 8.64
C TRP A 169 -9.78 17.79 8.16
N GLN A 170 -11.03 17.52 7.78
CA GLN A 170 -11.98 18.58 7.40
C GLN A 170 -12.42 19.45 8.59
N HIS A 171 -12.34 18.93 9.82
CA HIS A 171 -12.77 19.63 11.03
C HIS A 171 -11.63 20.29 11.80
N GLU A 172 -10.40 20.22 11.28
CA GLU A 172 -9.25 20.90 11.89
C GLU A 172 -9.37 22.42 11.62
N PRO A 173 -9.31 23.28 12.64
CA PRO A 173 -9.35 24.72 12.46
C PRO A 173 -8.26 25.15 11.49
N ARG A 174 -8.60 25.96 10.48
CA ARG A 174 -7.58 26.57 9.62
C ARG A 174 -6.89 27.66 10.43
N ASP A 175 -5.59 27.53 10.64
CA ASP A 175 -4.72 28.54 11.29
C ASP A 175 -4.82 29.96 10.67
N ASP A 176 -5.49 30.12 9.53
CA ASP A 176 -5.76 31.42 8.91
C ASP A 176 -6.92 32.20 9.58
N ASP A 177 -7.78 31.56 10.37
CA ASP A 177 -8.93 32.23 11.03
C ASP A 177 -8.54 32.94 12.34
N ASP A 178 -7.36 32.63 12.90
CA ASP A 178 -6.83 33.25 14.12
C ASP A 178 -5.99 34.52 13.86
N ARG A 179 -5.97 35.03 12.62
CA ARG A 179 -5.24 36.24 12.21
C ARG A 179 -6.14 37.46 11.92
N LEU A 180 -7.41 37.42 12.31
CA LEU A 180 -8.38 38.54 12.20
C LEU A 180 -8.78 39.09 13.56
#